data_AF-A0A959UH08-F1
#
_entry.id   AF-A0A959UH08-F1
#
_cell.length_a   1.000
_cell.length_b   1.000
_cell.length_c   1.000
_cell.angle_alpha   90.00
_cell.angle_beta   90.00
_cell.angle_gamma   90.00
#
_symmetry.space_group_name_H-M   'P 1'
#
loop_
_entity.id
_entity.type
_entity.pdbx_description
1 polymer ?
#
loop_
_entity_poly.entity_id
_entity_poly.type
_entity_poly.pdbx_seq_one_letter_code
_entity_poly.pdbx_strand_id
1 'polypeptide(L)' 'TKIIFMNSGINLVLKDSLFLPQLKDLESKGVTIITCGTCLDYYGKMDELAVGRVSNMAEILESMLGVGKVINV' A
#
# COMPACT_ATOMS: atom_id res chain seq x y z
N THR A 1 4.56 4.80 11.20
CA THR A 1 5.29 4.03 10.18
C THR A 1 4.38 3.80 8.99
N LYS A 2 4.90 3.90 7.76
CA LYS A 2 4.12 3.71 6.52
C LYS A 2 4.67 2.54 5.72
N ILE A 3 3.79 1.75 5.10
CA ILE A 3 4.12 0.74 4.09
C ILE A 3 3.42 1.14 2.79
N ILE A 4 4.17 1.26 1.71
CA ILE A 4 3.66 1.74 0.42
C ILE A 4 3.75 0.59 -0.60
N PHE A 5 2.61 0.19 -1.16
CA PHE A 5 2.53 -0.82 -2.20
C PHE A 5 2.43 -0.16 -3.57
N MET A 6 3.42 -0.44 -4.43
CA MET A 6 3.54 0.08 -5.79
C MET A 6 3.78 -1.07 -6.78
N ASN A 7 3.58 -0.81 -8.07
CA ASN A 7 3.80 -1.78 -9.16
C ASN A 7 3.08 -3.11 -8.87
N SER A 8 3.76 -4.25 -9.04
CA SER A 8 3.21 -5.58 -8.75
C SER A 8 3.01 -5.85 -7.25
N GLY A 9 3.57 -5.02 -6.36
CA GLY A 9 3.39 -5.12 -4.91
C GLY A 9 1.93 -4.92 -4.47
N ILE A 10 1.10 -4.28 -5.30
CA ILE A 10 -0.33 -4.13 -5.02
C ILE A 10 -1.05 -5.47 -4.82
N ASN A 11 -0.55 -6.57 -5.38
CA ASN A 11 -1.19 -7.88 -5.26
C ASN A 11 -1.24 -8.37 -3.81
N LEU A 12 -0.39 -7.85 -2.93
CA LEU A 12 -0.34 -8.24 -1.52
C LEU A 12 -1.49 -7.65 -0.68
N VAL A 13 -2.15 -6.59 -1.16
CA VAL A 13 -3.22 -5.88 -0.44
C VAL A 13 -4.62 -6.16 -1.00
N LEU A 14 -4.74 -7.10 -1.94
CA LEU A 14 -6.01 -7.45 -2.59
C LEU A 14 -6.77 -8.55 -1.84
N LYS A 15 -8.05 -8.71 -2.17
CA LYS A 15 -8.99 -9.67 -1.56
C LYS A 15 -8.50 -11.13 -1.52
N ASP A 16 -7.69 -11.55 -2.49
CA ASP A 16 -7.16 -12.91 -2.64
C ASP A 16 -5.80 -13.14 -1.95
N SER A 17 -5.22 -12.10 -1.34
CA SER A 17 -3.92 -12.19 -0.70
C SER A 17 -3.96 -13.03 0.58
N LEU A 18 -3.01 -13.97 0.68
CA LEU A 18 -2.78 -14.77 1.88
C LEU A 18 -2.23 -13.94 3.06
N PHE A 19 -1.79 -12.71 2.81
CA PHE A 19 -1.15 -11.83 3.80
C PHE A 19 -2.10 -10.82 4.45
N LEU A 20 -3.39 -10.81 4.07
CA LEU A 20 -4.37 -9.87 4.64
C LEU A 20 -4.45 -9.89 6.17
N PRO A 21 -4.43 -11.05 6.87
CA PRO A 21 -4.47 -11.07 8.33
C PRO A 21 -3.31 -10.29 8.97
N GLN A 22 -2.10 -10.46 8.44
CA GLN A 22 -0.89 -9.81 8.92
C GLN A 22 -0.91 -8.31 8.60
N LEU A 23 -1.36 -7.93 7.41
CA LEU A 23 -1.47 -6.53 7.02
C LEU A 23 -2.51 -5.79 7.87
N LYS A 24 -3.65 -6.42 8.17
CA LYS A 24 -4.67 -5.87 9.08
C LYS A 24 -4.18 -5.77 10.51
N ASP A 25 -3.42 -6.75 10.99
CA ASP A 25 -2.76 -6.68 12.31
C ASP A 25 -1.79 -5.49 12.38
N LEU A 26 -1.01 -5.24 11.33
CA LEU A 26 -0.15 -4.06 11.23
C LEU A 26 -0.96 -2.75 11.26
N GLU A 27 -2.07 -2.66 10.52
CA GLU A 27 -2.97 -1.48 10.60
C GLU A 27 -3.52 -1.27 12.00
N SER A 28 -3.94 -2.35 12.68
CA SER A 28 -4.43 -2.28 14.07
C SER A 28 -3.39 -1.77 15.06
N LYS A 29 -2.10 -1.95 14.74
CA LYS A 29 -0.94 -1.46 15.50
C LYS A 29 -0.50 -0.05 15.08
N GLY A 30 -1.26 0.62 14.22
CA GLY A 30 -1.01 2.00 13.78
C GLY A 30 -0.05 2.14 12.60
N VAL A 31 0.23 1.05 11.87
CA VAL A 31 0.96 1.14 10.60
C VAL A 31 0.01 1.64 9.52
N THR A 32 0.38 2.72 8.83
CA THR A 32 -0.41 3.20 7.69
C THR A 32 -0.05 2.41 6.44
N ILE A 33 -1.03 1.74 5.84
CA ILE A 33 -0.88 1.04 4.56
C ILE A 33 -1.42 1.92 3.44
N ILE A 34 -0.58 2.18 2.45
CA ILE A 34 -0.88 3.05 1.31
C ILE A 34 -0.63 2.27 0.01
N THR A 35 -1.56 2.37 -0.93
CA THR A 35 -1.48 1.66 -2.21
C THR A 35 -1.54 2.65 -3.37
N CYS A 36 -0.63 2.50 -4.33
CA CYS A 36 -0.58 3.29 -5.56
C CYS A 36 -1.86 3.12 -6.39
N GLY A 37 -2.67 4.18 -6.49
CA GLY A 37 -3.92 4.17 -7.25
C GLY A 37 -3.73 3.96 -8.74
N THR A 38 -2.73 4.61 -9.35
CA THR A 38 -2.39 4.42 -10.77
C THR A 38 -1.97 2.97 -11.06
N CYS A 39 -1.34 2.29 -10.10
CA CYS A 39 -0.95 0.90 -10.24
C CYS A 39 -2.21 0.01 -10.20
N LEU A 40 -3.10 0.22 -9.24
CA LEU A 40 -4.38 -0.49 -9.19
C LEU A 40 -5.19 -0.33 -10.48
N ASP A 41 -5.26 0.89 -11.00
CA ASP A 41 -5.92 1.20 -12.27
C ASP A 41 -5.25 0.49 -13.46
N TYR A 42 -3.92 0.58 -13.57
CA TYR A 42 -3.15 -0.10 -14.62
C TYR A 42 -3.37 -1.62 -14.65
N TYR A 43 -3.51 -2.26 -13.48
CA TYR A 43 -3.79 -3.69 -13.38
C TYR A 43 -5.29 -4.04 -13.41
N GLY A 44 -6.19 -3.05 -13.47
CA GLY A 44 -7.65 -3.27 -13.47
C GLY A 44 -8.22 -3.79 -12.14
N LYS A 45 -7.59 -3.45 -11.01
CA LYS A 45 -7.81 -4.05 -9.68
C LYS A 45 -8.30 -3.05 -8.63
N MET A 46 -8.84 -1.91 -9.05
CA MET A 46 -9.23 -0.83 -8.14
C MET A 46 -10.26 -1.27 -7.09
N ASP A 47 -11.25 -2.08 -7.50
CA ASP A 47 -12.30 -2.61 -6.62
C ASP A 47 -11.86 -3.85 -5.80
N GLU A 48 -10.62 -4.30 -5.95
CA GLU A 48 -10.09 -5.48 -5.27
C GLU A 48 -9.29 -5.14 -4.00
N LEU A 49 -9.06 -3.86 -3.70
CA LEU A 49 -8.34 -3.46 -2.49
C LEU A 49 -9.06 -3.95 -1.22
N ALA A 50 -8.34 -4.64 -0.35
CA ALA A 50 -8.90 -5.26 0.86
C ALA A 50 -8.31 -4.74 2.18
N VAL A 51 -7.20 -4.00 2.13
CA VAL A 51 -6.49 -3.45 3.31
C VAL A 51 -5.76 -2.17 2.93
N GLY A 52 -5.68 -1.20 3.84
CA GLY A 52 -5.13 0.12 3.56
C GLY A 52 -6.02 1.01 2.70
N ARG A 53 -5.42 2.06 2.13
CA ARG A 53 -6.14 3.03 1.27
C ARG A 53 -5.40 3.35 -0.01
N VAL A 54 -6.16 3.77 -1.01
CA VAL A 54 -5.62 4.30 -2.27
C VAL A 54 -4.97 5.66 -2.04
N SER A 55 -3.86 5.90 -2.72
CA SER A 55 -3.14 7.19 -2.74
C SER A 55 -2.75 7.57 -4.16
N ASN A 56 -2.37 8.84 -4.31
CA ASN A 56 -1.76 9.39 -5.52
C ASN A 56 -0.23 9.49 -5.37
N MET A 57 0.42 9.89 -6.46
CA MET A 57 1.89 10.00 -6.51
C MET A 57 2.45 11.12 -5.64
N ALA A 58 1.74 12.24 -5.47
CA ALA A 58 2.20 13.37 -4.67
C ALA A 58 2.35 12.98 -3.19
N GLU A 59 1.33 12.35 -2.63
CA GLU A 59 1.35 11.90 -1.24
C GLU A 59 2.38 10.77 -1.00
N ILE A 60 2.58 9.89 -1.98
CA ILE A 60 3.62 8.86 -1.92
C ILE A 60 5.00 9.50 -1.87
N LEU A 61 5.27 10.49 -2.73
CA LEU A 61 6.54 11.20 -2.78
C LEU A 61 6.81 11.94 -1.47
N GLU A 62 5.83 12.68 -0.96
CA GLU A 62 5.92 13.35 0.34
C GLU A 62 6.17 12.36 1.48
N SER A 63 5.52 11.20 1.45
CA SER A 63 5.70 10.15 2.45
C SER A 63 7.11 9.56 2.45
N MET A 64 7.74 9.46 1.27
CA MET A 64 9.11 8.97 1.13
C MET A 64 10.16 10.04 1.50
N LEU A 65 9.92 11.30 1.13
CA LEU A 65 10.84 12.40 1.40
C LEU A 65 10.77 12.90 2.86
N GLY A 66 9.62 12.72 3.52
CA GLY A 66 9.40 13.15 4.90
C GLY A 66 9.98 12.24 5.98
N VAL A 67 10.68 11.16 5.62
CA VAL A 67 11.24 10.19 6.58
C VAL A 67 12.77 10.12 6.48
N GLY A 68 13.43 9.86 7.61
CA GLY A 68 14.89 9.77 7.64
C GLY A 68 15.48 8.51 6.98
N LYS A 69 14.64 7.51 6.65
CA LYS A 69 15.06 6.27 5.99
C LYS A 69 13.92 5.68 5.18
N VAL A 70 14.24 5.29 3.94
CA VAL A 70 13.38 4.50 3.08
C VAL A 70 14.02 3.13 2.90
N ILE A 71 13.22 2.07 2.98
CA ILE A 71 13.63 0.69 2.71
C ILE A 71 12.78 0.19 1.55
N ASN A 72 13.45 -0.16 0.44
CA ASN A 72 12.81 -0.68 -0.77
C ASN A 72 13.19 -2.16 -0.94
N VAL A 73 12.23 -2.97 -1.39
CA VAL A 73 12.35 -4.42 -1.61
C VAL A 73 11.84 -4.74 -3.00
#